data_AF-A0A8J2LPD8-F1
#
_entry.id   AF-A0A8J2LPD8-F1
#
_cell.length_a   1.000
_cell.length_b   1.000
_cell.length_c   1.000
_cell.angle_alpha   90.00
_cell.angle_beta   90.00
_cell.angle_gamma   90.00
#
_symmetry.space_group_name_H-M   'P 1'
#
loop_
_entity.id
_entity.type
_entity.pdbx_description
1 polymer ?
#
loop_
_entity_poly.entity_id
_entity_poly.type
_entity_poly.pdbx_seq_one_letter_code
_entity_poly.pdbx_strand_id
1 'polypeptide(L)'
;SSPEAETTTEFFHVMENFILDNFNTYWSVVRVEWSSGWSFTKRSPWANTGLTRKLKKLGAFSDWDYAVGVIQKLDPWAVFSDSFINEILFY
;
A
#
# COMPACT_ATOMS: atom_id res chain seq x y z
N SER A 1 -17.73 -5.56 13.83
CA SER A 1 -16.78 -6.65 13.50
C SER A 1 -16.94 -7.75 14.54
N SER A 2 -16.70 -9.02 14.22
CA SER A 2 -16.54 -10.05 15.27
C SER A 2 -15.16 -9.90 15.94
N PRO A 3 -14.98 -10.36 17.19
CA PRO A 3 -13.68 -10.33 17.88
C PRO A 3 -12.56 -11.06 17.11
N GLU A 4 -12.91 -12.14 16.41
CA GLU A 4 -11.97 -12.93 15.60
C GLU A 4 -11.45 -12.18 14.36
N ALA A 5 -12.29 -11.33 13.76
CA ALA A 5 -11.86 -10.50 12.64
C ALA A 5 -10.89 -9.38 13.09
N GLU A 6 -11.07 -8.87 14.31
CA GLU A 6 -10.18 -7.87 14.91
C GLU A 6 -8.82 -8.47 15.25
N THR A 7 -8.76 -9.66 15.85
CA THR A 7 -7.49 -10.34 16.10
C THR A 7 -6.73 -10.70 14.82
N THR A 8 -7.46 -11.03 13.75
CA THR A 8 -6.87 -11.30 12.43
C THR A 8 -6.22 -10.07 11.82
N THR A 9 -6.88 -8.91 11.86
CA THR A 9 -6.33 -7.65 11.32
C THR A 9 -5.15 -7.13 12.15
N GLU A 10 -5.20 -7.30 13.47
CA GLU A 10 -4.05 -7.01 14.34
C GLU A 10 -2.82 -7.86 14.01
N PHE A 11 -3.03 -9.17 13.79
CA PHE A 11 -1.94 -10.06 13.38
C PHE A 11 -1.32 -9.61 12.05
N PHE A 12 -2.14 -9.33 11.03
CA PHE A 12 -1.64 -8.88 9.73
C PHE A 12 -0.92 -7.52 9.82
N HIS A 13 -1.38 -6.61 10.68
CA HIS A 13 -0.68 -5.36 10.94
C HIS A 13 0.72 -5.58 11.54
N VAL A 14 0.86 -6.49 12.50
CA VAL A 14 2.17 -6.81 13.10
C VAL A 14 3.07 -7.51 12.07
N MET A 15 2.53 -8.48 11.34
CA MET A 15 3.26 -9.23 10.31
C MET A 15 3.76 -8.33 9.19
N GLU A 16 2.93 -7.41 8.69
CA GLU A 16 3.31 -6.46 7.63
C GLU A 16 4.49 -5.58 8.06
N ASN A 17 4.44 -5.03 9.28
CA ASN A 17 5.55 -4.24 9.81
C ASN A 17 6.84 -5.06 9.95
N PHE A 18 6.74 -6.28 10.50
CA PHE A 18 7.88 -7.19 10.58
C PHE A 18 8.49 -7.45 9.20
N ILE A 19 7.67 -7.72 8.18
CA ILE A 19 8.16 -8.02 6.83
C ILE A 19 8.91 -6.81 6.25
N LEU A 20 8.31 -5.61 6.35
CA LEU A 20 8.91 -4.38 5.81
C LEU A 20 10.24 -4.02 6.49
N ASP A 21 10.33 -4.23 7.80
CA ASP A 21 11.50 -3.86 8.58
C ASP A 21 12.66 -4.86 8.41
N ASN A 22 12.37 -6.12 8.04
CA ASN A 22 13.39 -7.18 7.94
C ASN A 22 13.77 -7.54 6.50
N PHE A 23 12.86 -7.37 5.53
CA PHE A 23 13.07 -7.84 4.15
C PHE A 23 13.18 -6.74 3.11
N ASN A 24 13.18 -5.46 3.48
CA ASN A 24 13.53 -4.40 2.54
C ASN A 24 14.97 -3.93 2.77
N THR A 25 15.92 -4.73 2.27
CA THR A 25 17.36 -4.59 2.51
C THR A 25 18.10 -4.33 1.20
N TYR A 26 19.44 -4.26 1.23
CA TYR A 26 20.24 -4.24 0.01
C TYR A 26 20.04 -5.49 -0.88
N TRP A 27 19.65 -6.62 -0.29
CA TRP A 27 19.52 -7.91 -0.98
C TRP A 27 18.08 -8.28 -1.35
N SER A 28 17.10 -7.52 -0.89
CA SER A 28 15.69 -7.88 -1.02
C SER A 28 14.79 -6.64 -1.02
N VAL A 29 13.72 -6.70 -1.80
CA VAL A 29 12.69 -5.66 -1.88
C VAL A 29 11.35 -6.28 -1.53
N VAL A 30 10.55 -5.56 -0.74
CA VAL A 30 9.18 -5.94 -0.41
C VAL A 30 8.23 -5.21 -1.35
N ARG A 31 7.27 -5.95 -1.92
CA ARG A 31 6.14 -5.42 -2.68
C ARG A 31 4.84 -5.99 -2.14
N VAL A 32 3.78 -5.22 -2.25
CA VAL A 32 2.44 -5.69 -1.93
C VAL A 32 1.87 -6.50 -3.09
N GLU A 33 1.02 -7.46 -2.76
CA GLU A 33 0.16 -8.13 -3.73
C GLU A 33 -1.16 -7.34 -3.81
N TRP A 34 -1.41 -6.66 -4.93
CA TRP A 34 -2.50 -5.68 -5.04
C TRP A 34 -3.90 -6.24 -4.80
N SER A 35 -4.13 -7.51 -5.16
CA SER A 35 -5.42 -8.19 -4.98
C SER A 35 -5.67 -8.68 -3.54
N SER A 36 -4.65 -8.62 -2.68
CA SER A 36 -4.71 -9.09 -1.29
C SER A 36 -4.85 -7.91 -0.32
N GLY A 37 -5.07 -8.21 0.96
CA GLY A 37 -5.00 -7.19 2.01
C GLY A 37 -3.56 -6.71 2.19
N TRP A 38 -3.38 -5.39 2.24
CA TRP A 38 -2.12 -4.70 2.58
C TRP A 38 -2.47 -3.34 3.17
N SER A 39 -1.50 -2.60 3.71
CA SER A 39 -1.77 -1.34 4.41
C SER A 39 -2.67 -1.55 5.63
N PHE A 40 -2.31 -2.55 6.42
CA PHE A 40 -3.08 -2.92 7.59
C PHE A 40 -2.92 -1.88 8.68
N THR A 41 -4.05 -1.46 9.23
CA THR A 41 -4.14 -0.98 10.61
C THR A 41 -4.55 -2.16 11.49
N LYS A 42 -4.56 -1.95 12.81
CA LYS A 42 -5.13 -2.92 13.76
C LYS A 42 -6.62 -3.25 13.53
N ARG A 43 -7.31 -2.55 12.62
CA ARG A 43 -8.77 -2.64 12.43
C ARG A 43 -9.21 -2.95 11.01
N SER A 44 -8.38 -2.65 10.00
CA SER A 44 -8.75 -2.81 8.60
C SER A 44 -7.53 -2.91 7.70
N PRO A 45 -7.57 -3.71 6.62
CA PRO A 45 -6.68 -3.53 5.47
C PRO A 45 -6.96 -2.21 4.76
N TRP A 46 -6.04 -1.80 3.88
CA TRP A 46 -6.16 -0.66 2.98
C TRP A 46 -6.37 0.69 3.66
N ALA A 47 -5.99 0.82 4.94
CA ALA A 47 -6.32 1.96 5.79
C ALA A 47 -5.09 2.67 6.40
N ASN A 48 -3.88 2.11 6.25
CA ASN A 48 -2.66 2.74 6.74
C ASN A 48 -2.07 3.69 5.67
N THR A 49 -2.53 4.94 5.68
CA THR A 49 -2.15 5.98 4.72
C THR A 49 -0.63 6.25 4.65
N GLY A 50 0.14 5.81 5.65
CA GLY A 50 1.59 5.90 5.67
C GLY A 50 2.32 4.81 4.88
N LEU A 51 1.68 3.67 4.60
CA LEU A 51 2.36 2.52 4.01
C LEU A 51 2.77 2.78 2.56
N THR A 52 1.89 3.33 1.73
CA THR A 52 2.23 3.66 0.34
C THR A 52 3.46 4.56 0.26
N ARG A 53 3.53 5.58 1.13
CA ARG A 53 4.73 6.43 1.26
C ARG A 53 5.95 5.66 1.75
N LYS A 54 5.79 4.73 2.69
CA LYS A 54 6.88 3.84 3.17
C LYS A 54 7.41 2.99 2.00
N LEU A 55 6.55 2.34 1.24
CA LEU A 55 6.93 1.51 0.08
C LEU A 55 7.62 2.31 -1.03
N LYS A 56 7.13 3.50 -1.36
CA LYS A 56 7.79 4.43 -2.29
C LYS A 56 9.20 4.78 -1.82
N LYS A 57 9.35 5.21 -0.55
CA LYS A 57 10.67 5.55 0.05
C LYS A 57 11.64 4.37 0.11
N LEU A 58 11.12 3.17 0.26
CA LEU A 58 11.88 1.92 0.31
C LEU A 58 12.34 1.44 -1.08
N GLY A 59 12.01 2.16 -2.16
CA GLY A 59 12.43 1.83 -3.52
C GLY A 59 11.66 0.65 -4.13
N ALA A 60 10.52 0.26 -3.54
CA ALA A 60 9.71 -0.85 -4.05
C ALA A 60 9.19 -0.59 -5.47
N PHE A 61 9.04 0.69 -5.84
CA PHE A 61 8.48 1.18 -7.10
C PHE A 61 9.31 2.38 -7.65
N SER A 62 10.43 2.08 -8.31
CA SER A 62 11.37 3.09 -8.87
C SER A 62 10.73 4.11 -9.81
N ASP A 63 9.72 3.67 -10.58
CA ASP A 63 9.10 4.47 -11.64
C ASP A 63 7.64 4.83 -11.31
N TRP A 64 7.29 4.87 -10.02
CA TRP A 64 5.92 5.15 -9.58
C TRP A 64 5.40 6.47 -10.13
N ASP A 65 6.17 7.56 -9.95
CA ASP A 65 5.74 8.90 -10.35
C ASP A 65 5.60 9.03 -11.87
N TYR A 66 6.42 8.30 -12.63
CA TYR A 66 6.27 8.22 -14.08
C TYR A 66 4.96 7.53 -14.47
N ALA A 67 4.64 6.38 -13.85
CA ALA A 67 3.39 5.67 -14.11
C ALA A 67 2.17 6.53 -13.74
N VAL A 68 2.21 7.23 -12.60
CA VAL A 68 1.18 8.19 -12.18
C VAL A 68 1.00 9.29 -13.24
N GLY A 69 2.09 9.86 -13.76
CA GLY A 69 2.03 10.87 -14.83
C GLY A 69 1.41 10.34 -16.13
N VAL A 70 1.70 9.08 -16.51
CA VAL A 70 1.07 8.43 -17.67
C VAL A 70 -0.44 8.25 -17.44
N ILE A 71 -0.85 7.81 -16.24
CA ILE A 71 -2.26 7.65 -15.88
C ILE A 71 -2.98 9.01 -15.96
N GLN A 72 -2.42 10.07 -15.39
CA GLN A 72 -3.01 11.42 -15.45
C GLN A 72 -3.13 11.95 -16.88
N LYS A 73 -2.20 11.59 -17.77
CA LYS A 73 -2.27 11.96 -19.19
C LYS A 73 -3.38 11.21 -19.94
N LEU A 74 -3.60 9.93 -19.61
CA LEU A 74 -4.59 9.08 -20.26
C LEU A 74 -6.01 9.30 -19.72
N ASP A 75 -6.14 9.64 -18.44
CA ASP A 75 -7.41 9.89 -17.75
C ASP A 75 -7.34 11.21 -16.96
N PRO A 76 -7.32 12.37 -17.64
CA PRO A 76 -7.21 13.68 -16.99
C PRO A 76 -8.45 14.04 -16.15
N TRP A 77 -9.56 13.33 -16.34
CA TRP A 77 -10.81 13.54 -15.62
C TRP A 77 -11.03 12.53 -14.49
N ALA A 78 -10.07 11.63 -14.25
CA ALA A 78 -10.10 10.59 -13.22
C ALA A 78 -11.39 9.73 -13.27
N VAL A 79 -11.86 9.40 -14.47
CA VAL A 79 -13.05 8.55 -14.68
C VAL A 79 -12.83 7.14 -14.10
N PHE A 80 -11.60 6.63 -14.14
CA PHE A 80 -11.24 5.31 -13.63
C PHE A 80 -10.63 5.36 -12.22
N SER A 81 -11.10 6.29 -11.38
CA SER A 81 -10.60 6.47 -10.02
C SER A 81 -11.73 6.53 -9.00
N ASP A 82 -11.36 6.36 -7.73
CA ASP A 82 -12.19 6.61 -6.55
C ASP A 82 -11.32 7.24 -5.44
N SER A 83 -11.88 7.42 -4.24
CA SER A 83 -11.13 7.99 -3.12
C SER A 83 -9.89 7.18 -2.74
N PHE A 84 -9.96 5.85 -2.85
CA PHE A 84 -8.88 4.95 -2.49
C PHE A 84 -7.75 4.97 -3.53
N ILE A 85 -8.09 4.90 -4.82
CA ILE A 85 -7.12 5.03 -5.91
C ILE A 85 -6.43 6.39 -5.87
N ASN A 86 -7.18 7.46 -5.61
CA ASN A 86 -6.60 8.80 -5.46
C ASN A 86 -5.60 8.86 -4.31
N GLU A 87 -5.92 8.26 -3.16
CA GLU A 87 -5.03 8.21 -2.01
C GLU A 87 -3.70 7.50 -2.32
N ILE A 88 -3.75 6.40 -3.08
CA ILE A 88 -2.54 5.62 -3.39
C ILE A 88 -1.71 6.29 -4.48
N LEU A 89 -2.35 6.76 -5.55
CA LEU A 89 -1.66 7.30 -6.72
C LEU A 89 -1.16 8.72 -6.49
N PHE A 90 -1.94 9.57 -5.84
CA PHE A 90 -1.73 11.03 -5.84
C PHE A 90 -1.35 11.65 -4.49
N TYR A 91 -1.45 10.91 -3.36
CA TYR A 91 -1.11 11.38 -2.01
C TYR A 91 -0.04 10.51 -1.30
#